data_AF-A0A841H1L1-F1
#
_entry.id   AF-A0A841H1L1-F1
#
_cell.length_a   1.000
_cell.length_b   1.000
_cell.length_c   1.000
_cell.angle_alpha   90.00
_cell.angle_beta   90.00
_cell.angle_gamma   90.00
#
_symmetry.space_group_name_H-M   'P 1'
#
loop_
_entity.id
_entity.type
_entity.pdbx_description
1 polymer ?
#
loop_
_entity_poly.entity_id
_entity_poly.type
_entity_poly.pdbx_seq_one_letter_code
_entity_poly.pdbx_strand_id
1 'polypeptide(L)'
;MTAARPARPEVCSVAPVPSYRPGLQLIVTATADTLLAGPGSMEYRVEADSLGAIYGQVARVERAGGADAAGLPAGTDRVVLVPWGLDAGCHTVQWSSGARWIQPGMRGLVWSSLRPREQWVNGLPTLDVSGDYQAPSTGTVEEMPADSALTVDQLFDLVALLPESEADEAGKGDDQPLLRWAAANPGLARLYPARMMVGEAVFSVRRARLKRIDPALGGTYRFRVSVDDGAPRTFHGRTYSSPVTEWDPLEQFVDEPAPLNVPIAGYTLMLSASSSADSLPAVFDPDPERRWSRQGYVSVMAAPDSTVGGVQIWRGDMELSFLARALPGDSVLVQLSRAENQALSRRITAGEAIEPMPVSARFLLRPDGSVTMEQESVLSDGRRVRIRGERISRVTIPDPN
;
A
#
# COMPACT_ATOMS: atom_id res chain seq x y z
N MET A 1 -3.05 -3.02 36.02
CA MET A 1 -1.87 -2.46 35.31
C MET A 1 -1.77 -3.15 33.96
N THR A 2 -2.32 -2.53 32.93
CA THR A 2 -2.28 -3.07 31.57
C THR A 2 -1.03 -2.51 30.92
N ALA A 3 -0.03 -3.36 30.69
CA ALA A 3 1.17 -2.97 29.96
C ALA A 3 0.73 -2.53 28.56
N ALA A 4 0.99 -1.26 28.22
CA ALA A 4 0.95 -0.80 26.85
C ALA A 4 1.82 -1.76 26.02
N ARG A 5 1.23 -2.43 25.02
CA ARG A 5 2.04 -3.06 23.99
C ARG A 5 2.96 -1.95 23.44
N PRO A 6 4.29 -2.15 23.39
CA PRO A 6 5.13 -1.17 22.73
C PRO A 6 4.59 -0.98 21.32
N ALA A 7 4.47 0.27 20.88
CA ALA A 7 4.29 0.59 19.48
C ALA A 7 5.30 -0.27 18.71
N ARG A 8 4.83 -1.09 17.76
CA ARG A 8 5.76 -1.87 16.95
C ARG A 8 6.72 -0.85 16.34
N PRO A 9 8.05 -1.04 16.46
CA PRO A 9 8.98 -0.20 15.71
C PRO A 9 8.52 -0.23 14.25
N GLU A 10 8.51 0.92 13.59
CA GLU A 10 8.21 1.04 12.18
C GLU A 10 9.23 0.18 11.43
N VAL A 11 8.89 -1.09 11.18
CA VAL A 11 9.74 -1.98 10.42
C VAL A 11 9.78 -1.39 9.02
N CYS A 12 10.96 -1.01 8.57
CA CYS A 12 11.17 -0.56 7.21
C CYS A 12 10.68 -1.64 6.27
N SER A 13 9.56 -1.37 5.62
CA SER A 13 9.08 -2.22 4.56
C SER A 13 9.94 -1.90 3.34
N VAL A 14 11.00 -2.67 3.14
CA VAL A 14 11.65 -2.73 1.82
C VAL A 14 10.56 -3.19 0.88
N ALA A 15 10.11 -2.31 -0.02
CA ALA A 15 9.10 -2.68 -0.99
C ALA A 15 9.62 -3.90 -1.75
N PRO A 16 8.86 -5.01 -1.81
CA PRO A 16 9.34 -6.25 -2.40
C PRO A 16 9.64 -6.11 -3.90
N VAL A 17 9.18 -5.02 -4.52
CA VAL A 17 9.36 -4.70 -5.94
C VAL A 17 9.62 -3.19 -6.08
N PRO A 18 10.50 -2.77 -7.00
CA PRO A 18 10.75 -1.36 -7.23
C PRO A 18 9.53 -0.73 -7.93
N SER A 19 9.12 0.45 -7.49
CA SER A 19 8.08 1.27 -8.13
C SER A 19 8.65 2.27 -9.14
N TYR A 20 9.96 2.50 -9.12
CA TYR A 20 10.70 3.36 -10.04
C TYR A 20 11.99 2.66 -10.51
N ARG A 21 12.53 3.13 -11.63
CA ARG A 21 13.76 2.62 -12.21
C ARG A 21 14.92 3.00 -11.28
N PRO A 22 15.68 2.03 -10.78
CA PRO A 22 16.86 2.31 -9.98
C PRO A 22 17.94 2.98 -10.85
N GLY A 23 18.84 3.72 -10.21
CA GLY A 23 19.93 4.43 -10.87
C GLY A 23 20.76 3.51 -11.78
N LEU A 24 21.35 2.46 -11.21
CA LEU A 24 22.05 1.41 -11.96
C LEU A 24 21.43 0.03 -11.69
N GLN A 25 21.08 -0.69 -12.76
CA GLN A 25 20.66 -2.09 -12.71
C GLN A 25 21.64 -3.00 -13.45
N LEU A 26 22.00 -4.13 -12.86
CA LEU A 26 22.97 -5.05 -13.42
C LEU A 26 22.51 -6.51 -13.30
N ILE A 27 22.69 -7.27 -14.36
CA ILE A 27 22.71 -8.73 -14.26
C ILE A 27 24.13 -9.14 -13.92
N VAL A 28 24.29 -9.82 -12.80
CA VAL A 28 25.60 -10.22 -12.29
C VAL A 28 25.63 -11.69 -11.86
N THR A 29 26.81 -12.30 -11.96
CA THR A 29 27.11 -13.59 -11.34
C THR A 29 28.17 -13.40 -10.25
N ALA A 30 27.83 -13.73 -9.00
CA ALA A 30 28.70 -13.51 -7.85
C ALA A 30 29.95 -14.41 -7.87
N THR A 31 31.11 -13.90 -7.47
CA THR A 31 32.32 -14.71 -7.26
C THR A 31 32.54 -14.99 -5.77
N ALA A 32 33.52 -15.83 -5.42
CA ALA A 32 33.90 -16.07 -4.03
C ALA A 32 34.79 -14.96 -3.45
N ASP A 33 35.26 -14.03 -4.29
CA ASP A 33 36.23 -13.00 -3.89
C ASP A 33 35.52 -11.88 -3.13
N THR A 34 36.14 -11.43 -2.04
CA THR A 34 35.69 -10.28 -1.26
C THR A 34 36.85 -9.31 -1.08
N LEU A 35 36.56 -8.01 -1.15
CA LEU A 35 37.55 -6.94 -1.03
C LEU A 35 37.14 -5.99 0.10
N LEU A 36 38.13 -5.43 0.82
CA LEU A 36 37.88 -4.35 1.77
C LEU A 36 37.45 -3.11 0.98
N ALA A 37 36.17 -2.75 1.07
CA ALA A 37 35.58 -1.71 0.24
C ALA A 37 35.45 -0.37 0.98
N GLY A 38 35.38 -0.41 2.31
CA GLY A 38 35.13 0.78 3.12
C GLY A 38 33.76 1.40 2.84
N PRO A 39 33.45 2.52 3.52
CA PRO A 39 32.12 3.12 3.46
C PRO A 39 31.84 3.91 2.17
N GLY A 40 32.88 4.32 1.44
CA GLY A 40 32.71 5.19 0.28
C GLY A 40 32.10 6.54 0.68
N SER A 41 31.09 6.98 -0.06
CA SER A 41 30.31 8.21 0.18
C SER A 41 28.99 7.96 0.91
N MET A 42 28.69 6.71 1.29
CA MET A 42 27.45 6.38 1.95
C MET A 42 27.42 6.93 3.37
N GLU A 43 26.35 7.65 3.70
CA GLU A 43 26.02 8.00 5.08
C GLU A 43 25.35 6.79 5.75
N TYR A 44 25.91 6.35 6.87
CA TYR A 44 25.40 5.18 7.60
C TYR A 44 25.51 5.37 9.11
N ARG A 45 24.66 4.67 9.85
CA ARG A 45 24.72 4.58 11.31
C ARG A 45 25.56 3.37 11.72
N VAL A 46 26.36 3.58 12.76
CA VAL A 46 27.10 2.50 13.43
C VAL A 46 26.24 2.05 14.60
N GLU A 47 25.71 0.83 14.54
CA GLU A 47 25.13 0.19 15.71
C GLU A 47 26.27 -0.24 16.65
N ALA A 48 26.04 -0.17 17.97
CA ALA A 48 27.07 -0.37 18.99
C ALA A 48 27.89 -1.67 18.83
N ASP A 49 27.30 -2.69 18.18
CA ASP A 49 27.89 -4.02 17.98
C ASP A 49 28.46 -4.24 16.56
N SER A 50 28.43 -3.23 15.68
CA SER A 50 28.73 -3.36 14.24
C SER A 50 30.05 -2.69 13.78
N LEU A 51 31.04 -2.56 14.66
CA LEU A 51 32.38 -2.00 14.35
C LEU A 51 33.25 -2.95 13.50
N GLY A 52 32.73 -3.43 12.38
CA GLY A 52 33.42 -4.34 11.46
C GLY A 52 34.01 -3.63 10.24
N ALA A 53 34.94 -4.28 9.56
CA ALA A 53 35.37 -3.86 8.24
C ALA A 53 34.20 -3.98 7.22
N ILE A 54 34.05 -2.98 6.34
CA ILE A 54 33.07 -3.00 5.26
C ILE A 54 33.70 -3.68 4.05
N TYR A 55 33.18 -4.86 3.70
CA TYR A 55 33.62 -5.64 2.55
C TYR A 55 32.64 -5.51 1.41
N GLY A 56 33.13 -5.59 0.17
CA GLY A 56 32.32 -5.84 -1.00
C GLY A 56 32.63 -7.20 -1.62
N GLN A 57 31.64 -7.80 -2.27
CA GLN A 57 31.79 -9.05 -3.00
C GLN A 57 32.01 -8.76 -4.49
N VAL A 58 32.99 -9.41 -5.10
CA VAL A 58 33.24 -9.24 -6.54
C VAL A 58 32.19 -10.03 -7.32
N ALA A 59 31.66 -9.42 -8.38
CA ALA A 59 30.71 -10.06 -9.28
C ALA A 59 31.10 -9.82 -10.74
N ARG A 60 30.77 -10.77 -11.62
CA ARG A 60 30.91 -10.62 -13.07
C ARG A 60 29.67 -9.94 -13.63
N VAL A 61 29.86 -8.92 -14.45
CA VAL A 61 28.79 -8.20 -15.11
C VAL A 61 28.44 -8.89 -16.43
N GLU A 62 27.18 -9.21 -16.61
CA GLU A 62 26.66 -9.76 -17.87
C GLU A 62 25.91 -8.69 -18.67
N ARG A 63 25.14 -7.85 -17.98
CA ARG A 63 24.36 -6.77 -18.58
C ARG A 63 24.24 -5.60 -17.61
N ALA A 64 24.28 -4.38 -18.14
CA ALA A 64 24.09 -3.13 -17.39
C ALA A 64 23.00 -2.28 -18.04
N GLY A 65 22.24 -1.57 -17.24
CA GLY A 65 21.19 -0.64 -17.66
C GLY A 65 20.81 0.31 -16.54
N GLY A 66 19.76 1.12 -16.74
CA GLY A 66 19.43 2.21 -15.82
C GLY A 66 20.09 3.53 -16.23
N ALA A 67 19.70 4.61 -15.56
CA ALA A 67 20.14 5.96 -15.86
C ALA A 67 21.66 6.13 -15.68
N ASP A 68 22.26 5.41 -14.72
CA ASP A 68 23.66 5.54 -14.34
C ASP A 68 24.59 4.55 -15.07
N ALA A 69 24.07 3.72 -15.97
CA ALA A 69 24.87 2.74 -16.71
C ALA A 69 25.96 3.38 -17.58
N ALA A 70 25.74 4.61 -18.05
CA ALA A 70 26.74 5.37 -18.81
C ALA A 70 27.97 5.75 -17.97
N GLY A 71 27.88 5.69 -16.63
CA GLY A 71 29.01 5.89 -15.73
C GLY A 71 29.98 4.71 -15.69
N LEU A 72 29.59 3.53 -16.17
CA LEU A 72 30.47 2.36 -16.25
C LEU A 72 31.43 2.47 -17.45
N PRO A 73 32.72 2.14 -17.27
CA PRO A 73 33.65 2.04 -18.38
C PRO A 73 33.17 1.01 -19.42
N ALA A 74 33.40 1.30 -20.69
CA ALA A 74 33.14 0.35 -21.75
C ALA A 74 33.93 -0.96 -21.51
N GLY A 75 33.25 -2.10 -21.62
CA GLY A 75 33.87 -3.41 -21.40
C GLY A 75 34.04 -3.81 -19.93
N THR A 76 33.38 -3.12 -18.99
CA THR A 76 33.34 -3.54 -17.58
C THR A 76 32.80 -4.97 -17.47
N ASP A 77 33.65 -5.89 -17.04
CA ASP A 77 33.34 -7.32 -16.87
C ASP A 77 33.21 -7.71 -15.39
N ARG A 78 33.75 -6.89 -14.48
CA ARG A 78 33.75 -7.13 -13.03
C ARG A 78 33.45 -5.86 -12.25
N VAL A 79 32.71 -6.02 -11.16
CA VAL A 79 32.36 -4.96 -10.21
C VAL A 79 32.50 -5.45 -8.77
N VAL A 80 32.57 -4.52 -7.83
CA VAL A 80 32.53 -4.81 -6.39
C VAL A 80 31.19 -4.35 -5.84
N LEU A 81 30.37 -5.29 -5.36
CA LEU A 81 29.07 -5.02 -4.76
C LEU A 81 29.24 -4.83 -3.25
N VAL A 82 28.88 -3.66 -2.73
CA VAL A 82 29.03 -3.31 -1.32
C VAL A 82 27.68 -3.33 -0.61
N PRO A 83 27.57 -4.13 0.46
CA PRO A 83 26.37 -4.24 1.26
C PRO A 83 25.98 -3.12 2.19
N TRP A 84 24.69 -2.82 2.17
CA TRP A 84 24.03 -2.00 3.17
C TRP A 84 22.76 -2.67 3.70
N GLY A 85 22.58 -2.63 5.02
CA GLY A 85 21.33 -2.98 5.68
C GLY A 85 20.54 -1.73 6.06
N LEU A 86 19.37 -1.93 6.67
CA LEU A 86 18.54 -0.87 7.24
C LEU A 86 18.26 -1.17 8.71
N ASP A 87 18.37 -0.16 9.58
CA ASP A 87 17.93 -0.25 10.97
C ASP A 87 16.41 -0.13 11.11
N ALA A 88 15.90 -0.30 12.34
CA ALA A 88 14.47 -0.15 12.65
C ALA A 88 13.91 1.27 12.48
N GLY A 89 14.76 2.26 12.18
CA GLY A 89 14.37 3.62 11.81
C GLY A 89 14.61 3.94 10.33
N CYS A 90 14.93 2.95 9.51
CA CYS A 90 15.17 3.07 8.07
C CYS A 90 16.40 3.86 7.69
N HIS A 91 17.39 3.88 8.59
CA HIS A 91 18.70 4.43 8.28
C HIS A 91 19.58 3.32 7.74
N THR A 92 20.39 3.65 6.74
CA THR A 92 21.45 2.79 6.23
C THR A 92 22.37 2.39 7.39
N VAL A 93 22.61 1.09 7.53
CA VAL A 93 23.59 0.53 8.46
C VAL A 93 24.52 -0.42 7.72
N GLN A 94 25.67 -0.68 8.32
CA GLN A 94 26.59 -1.68 7.80
C GLN A 94 25.93 -3.06 7.80
N TRP A 95 26.08 -3.78 6.70
CA TRP A 95 25.66 -5.18 6.62
C TRP A 95 26.48 -6.08 7.54
N SER A 96 25.79 -6.89 8.34
CA SER A 96 26.39 -7.76 9.34
C SER A 96 26.39 -9.24 8.99
N SER A 97 25.63 -9.68 7.97
CA SER A 97 25.46 -11.11 7.62
C SER A 97 26.63 -11.73 6.85
N GLY A 98 27.79 -11.05 6.84
CA GLY A 98 29.05 -11.55 6.28
C GLY A 98 29.46 -10.89 4.96
N ALA A 99 30.78 -10.97 4.67
CA ALA A 99 31.38 -10.37 3.47
C ALA A 99 30.94 -11.03 2.15
N ARG A 100 30.44 -12.26 2.21
CA ARG A 100 29.82 -12.98 1.08
C ARG A 100 28.34 -13.14 1.38
N TRP A 101 27.52 -12.21 0.91
CA TRP A 101 26.07 -12.33 1.05
C TRP A 101 25.45 -13.10 -0.11
N ILE A 102 26.07 -13.14 -1.31
CA ILE A 102 25.57 -13.91 -2.45
C ILE A 102 26.36 -15.19 -2.49
N GLN A 103 25.67 -16.31 -2.66
CA GLN A 103 26.34 -17.55 -2.95
C GLN A 103 27.18 -17.43 -4.24
N PRO A 104 28.47 -17.80 -4.23
CA PRO A 104 29.30 -17.78 -5.43
C PRO A 104 28.70 -18.63 -6.56
N GLY A 105 28.73 -18.12 -7.79
CA GLY A 105 28.11 -18.73 -8.97
C GLY A 105 26.63 -18.42 -9.14
N MET A 106 25.98 -17.78 -8.16
CA MET A 106 24.60 -17.35 -8.27
C MET A 106 24.48 -16.13 -9.17
N ARG A 107 23.53 -16.21 -10.11
CA ARG A 107 23.17 -15.16 -11.06
C ARG A 107 21.92 -14.44 -10.59
N GLY A 108 21.89 -13.12 -10.68
CA GLY A 108 20.75 -12.32 -10.24
C GLY A 108 20.78 -10.88 -10.73
N LEU A 109 19.71 -10.16 -10.42
CA LEU A 109 19.57 -8.73 -10.69
C LEU A 109 19.96 -7.93 -9.45
N VAL A 110 20.81 -6.92 -9.62
CA VAL A 110 21.13 -5.95 -8.58
C VAL A 110 20.75 -4.55 -8.98
N TRP A 111 20.26 -3.79 -8.01
CA TRP A 111 20.07 -2.36 -8.09
C TRP A 111 21.11 -1.70 -7.20
N SER A 112 21.74 -0.64 -7.71
CA SER A 112 22.85 -0.02 -7.00
C SER A 112 23.04 1.44 -7.38
N SER A 113 23.83 2.13 -6.58
CA SER A 113 24.47 3.39 -6.97
C SER A 113 25.95 3.14 -7.27
N LEU A 114 26.44 3.78 -8.34
CA LEU A 114 27.84 3.72 -8.71
C LEU A 114 28.63 4.72 -7.86
N ARG A 115 29.67 4.24 -7.16
CA ARG A 115 30.57 5.13 -6.42
C ARG A 115 31.37 6.03 -7.37
N PRO A 116 31.76 7.25 -6.91
CA PRO A 116 32.78 8.04 -7.58
C PRO A 116 34.05 7.23 -7.86
N ARG A 117 34.73 7.54 -8.97
CA ARG A 117 35.84 6.73 -9.49
C ARG A 117 37.01 6.63 -8.51
N GLU A 118 37.24 7.65 -7.70
CA GLU A 118 38.25 7.70 -6.65
C GLU A 118 37.97 6.76 -5.47
N GLN A 119 36.73 6.23 -5.37
CA GLN A 119 36.30 5.28 -4.33
C GLN A 119 36.21 3.84 -4.87
N TRP A 120 36.69 3.61 -6.10
CA TRP A 120 36.75 2.28 -6.69
C TRP A 120 37.82 1.43 -6.03
N VAL A 121 37.47 0.18 -5.74
CA VAL A 121 38.32 -0.71 -4.95
C VAL A 121 39.21 -1.49 -5.90
N ASN A 122 40.53 -1.35 -5.73
CA ASN A 122 41.53 -1.96 -6.62
C ASN A 122 41.29 -1.65 -8.10
N GLY A 123 40.76 -0.46 -8.41
CA GLY A 123 40.46 -0.02 -9.77
C GLY A 123 39.19 -0.62 -10.40
N LEU A 124 38.44 -1.44 -9.66
CA LEU A 124 37.16 -2.00 -10.10
C LEU A 124 36.00 -1.05 -9.77
N PRO A 125 35.01 -0.87 -10.66
CA PRO A 125 33.80 -0.13 -10.31
C PRO A 125 33.15 -0.72 -9.06
N THR A 126 32.94 0.15 -8.07
CA THR A 126 32.35 -0.21 -6.78
C THR A 126 30.94 0.33 -6.70
N LEU A 127 30.02 -0.52 -6.25
CA LEU A 127 28.58 -0.30 -6.30
C LEU A 127 28.02 -0.46 -4.91
N ASP A 128 27.30 0.54 -4.41
CA ASP A 128 26.55 0.43 -3.17
C ASP A 128 25.18 -0.16 -3.47
N VAL A 129 24.87 -1.30 -2.87
CA VAL A 129 23.59 -1.99 -3.05
C VAL A 129 22.77 -1.76 -1.78
N SER A 130 21.70 -0.98 -1.93
CA SER A 130 20.67 -0.80 -0.91
C SER A 130 19.46 -1.65 -1.26
N GLY A 131 19.02 -2.49 -0.33
CA GLY A 131 17.88 -3.40 -0.52
C GLY A 131 18.27 -4.82 -0.96
N ASP A 132 17.25 -5.64 -1.18
CA ASP A 132 17.44 -7.07 -1.40
C ASP A 132 18.02 -7.38 -2.78
N TYR A 133 19.09 -8.18 -2.80
CA TYR A 133 19.54 -8.89 -4.00
C TYR A 133 18.40 -9.77 -4.52
N GLN A 134 17.86 -9.45 -5.71
CA GLN A 134 16.82 -10.28 -6.32
C GLN A 134 17.46 -11.39 -7.16
N ALA A 135 17.80 -12.49 -6.48
CA ALA A 135 17.78 -13.79 -7.13
C ALA A 135 16.31 -14.14 -7.41
N PRO A 136 15.96 -14.65 -8.60
CA PRO A 136 14.60 -15.12 -8.87
C PRO A 136 14.12 -16.27 -7.96
N SER A 137 14.92 -16.74 -6.98
CA SER A 137 14.65 -17.99 -6.27
C SER A 137 15.09 -18.12 -4.80
N THR A 138 15.73 -17.15 -4.12
CA THR A 138 16.43 -17.48 -2.84
C THR A 138 16.33 -16.49 -1.68
N GLY A 139 15.23 -15.77 -1.45
CA GLY A 139 15.20 -14.81 -0.32
C GLY A 139 13.95 -14.80 0.55
N THR A 140 12.79 -14.63 -0.08
CA THR A 140 11.50 -14.54 0.64
C THR A 140 10.37 -15.25 -0.09
N VAL A 141 10.68 -15.79 -1.27
CA VAL A 141 9.81 -16.47 -2.22
C VAL A 141 10.22 -17.95 -2.37
N GLU A 142 10.93 -18.48 -1.36
CA GLU A 142 11.57 -19.81 -1.35
C GLU A 142 10.59 -20.98 -1.58
N GLU A 143 9.28 -20.72 -1.50
CA GLU A 143 8.22 -21.71 -1.72
C GLU A 143 7.51 -21.57 -3.08
N MET A 144 7.81 -20.56 -3.90
CA MET A 144 7.17 -20.44 -5.21
C MET A 144 7.81 -21.39 -6.22
N PRO A 145 7.01 -22.14 -6.99
CA PRO A 145 7.51 -22.90 -8.13
C PRO A 145 8.31 -22.01 -9.10
N ALA A 146 9.42 -22.54 -9.64
CA ALA A 146 10.31 -21.76 -10.51
C ALA A 146 9.61 -21.21 -11.78
N ASP A 147 8.57 -21.88 -12.25
CA ASP A 147 7.72 -21.45 -13.37
C ASP A 147 6.71 -20.36 -12.99
N SER A 148 6.65 -19.96 -11.71
CA SER A 148 5.81 -18.88 -11.19
C SER A 148 6.55 -17.54 -11.05
N ALA A 149 7.83 -17.47 -11.44
CA ALA A 149 8.67 -16.28 -11.37
C ALA A 149 9.27 -15.91 -12.73
N LEU A 150 9.51 -14.61 -12.94
CA LEU A 150 10.28 -14.12 -14.08
C LEU A 150 11.73 -14.61 -14.02
N THR A 151 12.34 -14.83 -15.18
CA THR A 151 13.79 -14.99 -15.26
C THR A 151 14.49 -13.64 -14.96
N VAL A 152 15.78 -13.69 -14.61
CA VAL A 152 16.58 -12.47 -14.38
C VAL A 152 16.53 -11.52 -15.59
N ASP A 153 16.62 -12.06 -16.81
CA ASP A 153 16.61 -11.25 -18.03
C ASP A 153 15.24 -10.59 -18.25
N GLN A 154 14.16 -11.32 -18.01
CA GLN A 154 12.80 -10.79 -18.10
C GLN A 154 12.56 -9.70 -17.04
N LEU A 155 13.03 -9.89 -15.82
CA LEU A 155 12.94 -8.90 -14.77
C LEU A 155 13.76 -7.64 -15.10
N PHE A 156 14.97 -7.81 -15.64
CA PHE A 156 15.81 -6.70 -16.08
C PHE A 156 15.10 -5.84 -17.14
N ASP A 157 14.45 -6.49 -18.12
CA ASP A 157 13.69 -5.80 -19.17
C ASP A 157 12.42 -5.14 -18.61
N LEU A 158 11.76 -5.76 -17.63
CA LEU A 158 10.58 -5.20 -16.96
C LEU A 158 10.93 -3.93 -16.17
N VAL A 159 11.98 -3.95 -15.35
CA VAL A 159 12.40 -2.79 -14.54
C VAL A 159 12.81 -1.60 -15.41
N ALA A 160 13.31 -1.85 -16.63
CA ALA A 160 13.60 -0.77 -17.57
C ALA A 160 12.35 0.02 -18.01
N LEU A 161 11.14 -0.53 -17.83
CA LEU A 161 9.88 0.15 -18.15
C LEU A 161 9.39 1.10 -17.05
N LEU A 162 9.97 1.02 -15.85
CA LEU A 162 9.58 1.87 -14.72
C LEU A 162 9.98 3.34 -14.94
N PRO A 163 9.25 4.29 -14.30
CA PRO A 163 9.60 5.71 -14.33
C PRO A 163 10.95 5.96 -13.62
N GLU A 164 11.73 6.94 -14.06
CA GLU A 164 13.10 7.19 -13.54
C GLU A 164 13.16 7.71 -12.11
N SER A 165 12.13 8.42 -11.68
CA SER A 165 12.00 8.90 -10.33
C SER A 165 10.76 8.30 -9.71
N GLU A 166 10.75 8.22 -8.38
CA GLU A 166 9.50 8.17 -7.65
C GLU A 166 8.66 9.36 -8.10
N ALA A 167 7.52 9.09 -8.72
CA ALA A 167 6.60 10.17 -9.02
C ALA A 167 6.18 10.77 -7.68
N ASP A 168 6.28 12.09 -7.53
CA ASP A 168 5.72 12.78 -6.37
C ASP A 168 4.33 12.17 -6.05
N GLU A 169 4.02 11.98 -4.76
CA GLU A 169 2.80 11.29 -4.25
C GLU A 169 1.47 11.73 -4.91
N ALA A 170 1.49 12.85 -5.65
CA ALA A 170 0.50 13.28 -6.62
C ALA A 170 0.19 12.30 -7.77
N GLY A 171 0.82 11.13 -7.86
CA GLY A 171 0.43 10.07 -8.81
C GLY A 171 0.77 10.38 -10.27
N LYS A 172 1.96 10.94 -10.52
CA LYS A 172 2.43 11.36 -11.85
C LYS A 172 3.39 10.35 -12.51
N GLY A 173 3.39 9.10 -12.09
CA GLY A 173 4.12 8.05 -12.81
C GLY A 173 3.42 7.79 -14.14
N ASP A 174 4.15 7.83 -15.26
CA ASP A 174 3.60 7.30 -16.51
C ASP A 174 3.62 5.77 -16.43
N ASP A 175 2.56 5.18 -15.88
CA ASP A 175 2.39 3.73 -15.77
C ASP A 175 2.08 3.06 -17.14
N GLN A 176 1.86 3.85 -18.21
CA GLN A 176 1.46 3.33 -19.52
C GLN A 176 2.48 2.38 -20.18
N PRO A 177 3.81 2.57 -20.07
CA PRO A 177 4.78 1.61 -20.60
C PRO A 177 4.62 0.22 -19.97
N LEU A 178 4.49 0.14 -18.64
CA LEU A 178 4.30 -1.11 -17.91
C LEU A 178 2.97 -1.78 -18.26
N LEU A 179 1.88 -1.00 -18.32
CA LEU A 179 0.55 -1.52 -18.69
C LEU A 179 0.49 -2.02 -20.14
N ARG A 180 1.13 -1.31 -21.08
CA ARG A 180 1.25 -1.77 -22.49
C ARG A 180 2.08 -3.06 -22.58
N TRP A 181 3.17 -3.16 -21.83
CA TRP A 181 3.96 -4.38 -21.77
C TRP A 181 3.15 -5.55 -21.21
N ALA A 182 2.37 -5.33 -20.15
CA ALA A 182 1.55 -6.37 -19.54
C ALA A 182 0.47 -6.89 -20.51
N ALA A 183 -0.17 -5.98 -21.26
CA ALA A 183 -1.14 -6.34 -22.29
C ALA A 183 -0.51 -7.15 -23.44
N ALA A 184 0.74 -6.84 -23.82
CA ALA A 184 1.47 -7.57 -24.85
C ALA A 184 2.06 -8.91 -24.35
N ASN A 185 2.23 -9.08 -23.02
CA ASN A 185 2.88 -10.22 -22.40
C ASN A 185 2.05 -10.82 -21.24
N PRO A 186 0.80 -11.26 -21.48
CA PRO A 186 -0.12 -11.66 -20.40
C PRO A 186 0.38 -12.87 -19.58
N GLY A 187 1.17 -13.76 -20.19
CA GLY A 187 1.80 -14.88 -19.47
C GLY A 187 2.86 -14.40 -18.47
N LEU A 188 3.73 -13.47 -18.89
CA LEU A 188 4.80 -12.93 -18.03
C LEU A 188 4.24 -12.00 -16.95
N ALA A 189 3.19 -11.24 -17.27
CA ALA A 189 2.55 -10.32 -16.32
C ALA A 189 1.94 -11.02 -15.09
N ARG A 190 1.66 -12.33 -15.18
CA ARG A 190 1.17 -13.15 -14.06
C ARG A 190 2.28 -13.70 -13.16
N LEU A 191 3.53 -13.68 -13.64
CA LEU A 191 4.67 -14.19 -12.89
C LEU A 191 5.11 -13.18 -11.83
N TYR A 192 5.68 -13.66 -10.74
CA TYR A 192 6.33 -12.80 -9.75
C TYR A 192 7.67 -12.26 -10.30
N PRO A 193 8.05 -10.99 -10.06
CA PRO A 193 7.29 -9.93 -9.39
C PRO A 193 6.34 -9.12 -10.29
N ALA A 194 6.28 -9.41 -11.60
CA ALA A 194 5.50 -8.63 -12.56
C ALA A 194 4.05 -8.42 -12.15
N ARG A 195 3.39 -9.44 -11.59
CA ARG A 195 2.01 -9.34 -11.12
C ARG A 195 1.80 -8.22 -10.09
N MET A 196 2.77 -8.04 -9.19
CA MET A 196 2.70 -7.01 -8.15
C MET A 196 2.91 -5.63 -8.76
N MET A 197 3.93 -5.48 -9.61
CA MET A 197 4.23 -4.22 -10.29
C MET A 197 3.06 -3.76 -11.18
N VAL A 198 2.46 -4.69 -11.93
CA VAL A 198 1.27 -4.40 -12.75
C VAL A 198 0.05 -4.11 -11.88
N GLY A 199 -0.13 -4.84 -10.77
CA GLY A 199 -1.19 -4.58 -9.79
C GLY A 199 -1.13 -3.15 -9.24
N GLU A 200 0.05 -2.71 -8.82
CA GLU A 200 0.31 -1.34 -8.34
C GLU A 200 0.04 -0.29 -9.43
N ALA A 201 0.49 -0.51 -10.67
CA ALA A 201 0.21 0.37 -11.79
C ALA A 201 -1.30 0.47 -12.10
N VAL A 202 -2.03 -0.65 -12.07
CA VAL A 202 -3.49 -0.65 -12.23
C VAL A 202 -4.15 0.10 -11.07
N PHE A 203 -3.73 -0.16 -9.84
CA PHE A 203 -4.23 0.53 -8.65
C PHE A 203 -4.02 2.04 -8.74
N SER A 204 -2.82 2.49 -9.12
CA SER A 204 -2.45 3.90 -9.35
C SER A 204 -3.40 4.58 -10.36
N VAL A 205 -3.58 3.98 -11.54
CA VAL A 205 -4.47 4.54 -12.58
C VAL A 205 -5.93 4.57 -12.11
N ARG A 206 -6.41 3.52 -11.42
CA ARG A 206 -7.78 3.47 -10.90
C ARG A 206 -7.98 4.49 -9.78
N ARG A 207 -7.01 4.65 -8.87
CA ARG A 207 -7.02 5.67 -7.81
C ARG A 207 -7.05 7.08 -8.38
N ALA A 208 -6.28 7.36 -9.44
CA ALA A 208 -6.32 8.64 -10.14
C ALA A 208 -7.70 8.92 -10.77
N ARG A 209 -8.41 7.88 -11.26
CA ARG A 209 -9.80 8.02 -11.73
C ARG A 209 -10.78 8.26 -10.57
N LEU A 210 -10.64 7.53 -9.46
CA LEU A 210 -11.46 7.71 -8.25
C LEU A 210 -11.36 9.13 -7.71
N LYS A 211 -10.15 9.70 -7.62
CA LYS A 211 -9.93 11.07 -7.15
C LYS A 211 -10.62 12.15 -8.00
N ARG A 212 -11.05 11.83 -9.23
CA ARG A 212 -11.81 12.75 -10.10
C ARG A 212 -13.32 12.70 -9.85
N ILE A 213 -13.80 11.76 -9.06
CA ILE A 213 -15.21 11.66 -8.69
C ILE A 213 -15.49 12.76 -7.65
N ASP A 214 -16.44 13.65 -7.95
CA ASP A 214 -17.07 14.52 -6.96
C ASP A 214 -18.16 13.71 -6.23
N PRO A 215 -17.93 13.31 -4.97
CA PRO A 215 -18.83 12.39 -4.29
C PRO A 215 -20.15 13.09 -3.93
N ALA A 216 -21.25 12.71 -4.59
CA ALA A 216 -22.59 13.27 -4.36
C ALA A 216 -23.05 13.17 -2.89
N LEU A 217 -22.55 12.16 -2.18
CA LEU A 217 -22.83 11.88 -0.77
C LEU A 217 -21.74 12.43 0.18
N GLY A 218 -20.80 13.25 -0.31
CA GLY A 218 -19.84 13.96 0.53
C GLY A 218 -20.51 14.99 1.44
N GLY A 219 -19.95 15.21 2.63
CA GLY A 219 -20.32 16.30 3.52
C GLY A 219 -20.15 15.99 5.01
N THR A 220 -20.81 16.81 5.83
CA THR A 220 -20.90 16.65 7.28
C THR A 220 -22.28 16.13 7.65
N TYR A 221 -22.30 15.09 8.48
CA TYR A 221 -23.48 14.33 8.88
C TYR A 221 -23.68 14.34 10.39
N ARG A 222 -24.94 14.29 10.81
CA ARG A 222 -25.34 13.89 12.16
C ARG A 222 -25.88 12.47 12.09
N PHE A 223 -25.30 11.57 12.87
CA PHE A 223 -25.67 10.16 12.93
C PHE A 223 -26.33 9.85 14.27
N ARG A 224 -27.34 8.97 14.23
CA ARG A 224 -27.96 8.35 15.40
C ARG A 224 -27.83 6.85 15.27
N VAL A 225 -27.24 6.22 16.28
CA VAL A 225 -27.08 4.76 16.35
C VAL A 225 -27.88 4.20 17.52
N SER A 226 -28.66 3.16 17.27
CA SER A 226 -29.32 2.35 18.30
C SER A 226 -28.91 0.90 18.16
N VAL A 227 -28.75 0.22 19.29
CA VAL A 227 -28.56 -1.23 19.38
C VAL A 227 -29.85 -1.80 19.94
N ASP A 228 -30.46 -2.72 19.20
CA ASP A 228 -31.81 -3.22 19.42
C ASP A 228 -32.80 -2.05 19.60
N ASP A 229 -33.67 -2.12 20.61
CA ASP A 229 -34.60 -1.06 20.98
C ASP A 229 -34.01 -0.09 22.03
N GLY A 230 -32.69 -0.06 22.19
CA GLY A 230 -32.00 0.82 23.13
C GLY A 230 -32.04 2.30 22.72
N ALA A 231 -31.79 3.18 23.69
CA ALA A 231 -31.75 4.63 23.46
C ALA A 231 -30.71 5.00 22.36
N PRO A 232 -31.03 5.88 21.41
CA PRO A 232 -30.10 6.25 20.35
C PRO A 232 -28.96 7.12 20.87
N ARG A 233 -27.74 6.88 20.39
CA ARG A 233 -26.55 7.70 20.64
C ARG A 233 -26.32 8.57 19.42
N THR A 234 -25.87 9.81 19.65
CA THR A 234 -25.57 10.73 18.55
C THR A 234 -24.07 10.95 18.43
N PHE A 235 -23.58 10.94 17.19
CA PHE A 235 -22.26 11.42 16.85
C PHE A 235 -22.33 12.17 15.52
N HIS A 236 -21.26 12.84 15.15
CA HIS A 236 -21.14 13.58 13.91
C HIS A 236 -19.98 13.00 13.10
N GLY A 237 -20.10 13.04 11.77
CA GLY A 237 -19.04 12.62 10.87
C GLY A 237 -18.84 13.60 9.73
N ARG A 238 -17.60 13.82 9.29
CA ARG A 238 -17.27 14.63 8.11
C ARG A 238 -16.45 13.79 7.13
N THR A 239 -16.94 13.66 5.90
CA THR A 239 -16.25 12.89 4.87
C THR A 239 -15.06 13.67 4.34
N TYR A 240 -14.07 12.96 3.82
CA TYR A 240 -13.07 13.54 2.94
C TYR A 240 -13.72 13.94 1.60
N SER A 241 -13.09 14.90 0.91
CA SER A 241 -13.58 15.45 -0.37
C SER A 241 -13.44 14.46 -1.53
N SER A 242 -12.53 13.50 -1.41
CA SER A 242 -12.19 12.56 -2.47
C SER A 242 -12.33 11.12 -1.97
N PRO A 243 -12.76 10.17 -2.83
CA PRO A 243 -12.72 8.76 -2.50
C PRO A 243 -11.29 8.24 -2.29
N VAL A 244 -11.13 7.29 -1.35
CA VAL A 244 -9.82 6.72 -0.99
C VAL A 244 -9.52 5.41 -1.70
N THR A 245 -10.55 4.59 -1.92
CA THR A 245 -10.44 3.29 -2.60
C THR A 245 -11.69 3.00 -3.42
N GLU A 246 -11.57 2.09 -4.38
CA GLU A 246 -12.73 1.51 -5.03
C GLU A 246 -13.45 0.60 -4.04
N TRP A 247 -14.77 0.61 -4.07
CA TRP A 247 -15.54 -0.37 -3.35
C TRP A 247 -15.98 -1.44 -4.33
N ASP A 248 -15.43 -2.64 -4.17
CA ASP A 248 -15.93 -3.84 -4.82
C ASP A 248 -16.76 -4.63 -3.80
N PRO A 249 -18.11 -4.56 -3.86
CA PRO A 249 -18.95 -5.30 -2.93
C PRO A 249 -18.75 -6.82 -3.06
N LEU A 250 -18.21 -7.31 -4.18
CA LEU A 250 -17.95 -8.73 -4.37
C LEU A 250 -16.59 -9.16 -3.81
N GLU A 251 -15.72 -8.22 -3.42
CA GLU A 251 -14.34 -8.35 -2.95
C GLU A 251 -13.83 -9.80 -2.97
N GLN A 252 -13.78 -10.36 -4.17
CA GLN A 252 -13.02 -11.55 -4.38
C GLN A 252 -11.60 -11.03 -4.28
N PHE A 253 -10.80 -11.57 -3.36
CA PHE A 253 -9.36 -11.44 -3.43
C PHE A 253 -8.91 -12.13 -4.72
N VAL A 254 -9.22 -11.54 -5.88
CA VAL A 254 -8.88 -12.08 -7.18
C VAL A 254 -7.40 -11.82 -7.35
N ASP A 255 -6.66 -12.87 -7.69
CA ASP A 255 -5.22 -12.78 -7.97
C ASP A 255 -4.90 -11.86 -9.17
N GLU A 256 -5.92 -11.43 -9.93
CA GLU A 256 -5.76 -10.57 -11.10
C GLU A 256 -6.42 -9.19 -10.88
N PRO A 257 -5.68 -8.08 -11.11
CA PRO A 257 -6.25 -6.75 -11.00
C PRO A 257 -7.34 -6.54 -12.07
N ALA A 258 -8.45 -5.90 -11.68
CA ALA A 258 -9.55 -5.63 -12.58
C ALA A 258 -9.10 -4.82 -13.82
N PRO A 259 -9.54 -5.17 -15.04
CA PRO A 259 -9.16 -4.44 -16.24
C PRO A 259 -9.46 -2.93 -16.14
N LEU A 260 -8.60 -2.10 -16.70
CA LEU A 260 -8.70 -0.63 -16.61
C LEU A 260 -9.99 -0.07 -17.23
N ASN A 261 -10.61 -0.77 -18.17
CA ASN A 261 -11.86 -0.37 -18.80
C ASN A 261 -13.11 -0.74 -17.98
N VAL A 262 -12.98 -1.51 -16.90
CA VAL A 262 -14.11 -1.80 -16.01
C VAL A 262 -14.56 -0.50 -15.33
N PRO A 263 -15.86 -0.13 -15.42
CA PRO A 263 -16.40 1.01 -14.68
C PRO A 263 -16.19 0.84 -13.18
N ILE A 264 -15.99 1.95 -12.47
CA ILE A 264 -15.92 1.93 -11.01
C ILE A 264 -17.33 1.57 -10.50
N ALA A 265 -17.47 0.44 -9.82
CA ALA A 265 -18.77 -0.03 -9.34
C ALA A 265 -19.26 0.76 -8.11
N GLY A 266 -18.31 1.11 -7.25
CA GLY A 266 -18.51 1.88 -6.04
C GLY A 266 -17.21 2.52 -5.57
N TYR A 267 -17.31 3.36 -4.56
CA TYR A 267 -16.15 4.03 -3.98
C TYR A 267 -16.31 4.17 -2.48
N THR A 268 -15.17 4.21 -1.80
CA THR A 268 -15.10 4.39 -0.34
C THR A 268 -14.70 5.81 -0.02
N LEU A 269 -15.52 6.48 0.80
CA LEU A 269 -15.19 7.74 1.43
C LEU A 269 -14.64 7.48 2.83
N MET A 270 -13.50 8.09 3.12
CA MET A 270 -13.04 8.18 4.50
C MET A 270 -13.91 9.20 5.25
N LEU A 271 -14.16 8.95 6.54
CA LEU A 271 -15.03 9.74 7.41
C LEU A 271 -14.32 9.96 8.74
N SER A 272 -14.19 11.19 9.22
CA SER A 272 -13.77 11.47 10.61
C SER A 272 -14.99 11.62 11.50
N ALA A 273 -14.97 11.06 12.71
CA ALA A 273 -16.05 11.21 13.71
C ALA A 273 -15.67 12.12 14.89
N SER A 274 -16.71 12.66 15.52
CA SER A 274 -16.65 13.33 16.82
C SER A 274 -18.02 13.35 17.50
N SER A 275 -18.07 13.64 18.81
CA SER A 275 -19.33 13.82 19.54
C SER A 275 -20.08 15.10 19.14
N SER A 276 -19.37 16.10 18.60
CA SER A 276 -19.96 17.36 18.11
C SER A 276 -19.49 17.70 16.70
N ALA A 277 -20.30 18.44 15.95
CA ALA A 277 -19.95 18.88 14.59
C ALA A 277 -18.75 19.85 14.57
N ASP A 278 -18.64 20.71 15.59
CA ASP A 278 -17.59 21.74 15.69
C ASP A 278 -16.21 21.15 16.00
N SER A 279 -16.18 19.95 16.59
CA SER A 279 -14.94 19.24 16.89
C SER A 279 -14.47 18.35 15.74
N LEU A 280 -15.15 18.37 14.58
CA LEU A 280 -14.70 17.66 13.38
C LEU A 280 -13.57 18.44 12.70
N PRO A 281 -12.50 17.77 12.24
CA PRO A 281 -11.40 18.42 11.56
C PRO A 281 -11.88 19.14 10.29
N ALA A 282 -11.39 20.35 10.06
CA ALA A 282 -11.65 21.12 8.83
C ALA A 282 -10.57 20.87 7.75
N VAL A 283 -9.44 20.33 8.15
CA VAL A 283 -8.27 20.02 7.32
C VAL A 283 -7.80 18.61 7.61
N PHE A 284 -6.99 18.05 6.71
CA PHE A 284 -6.35 16.76 6.96
C PHE A 284 -5.44 16.82 8.20
N ASP A 285 -5.49 15.79 9.03
CA ASP A 285 -4.61 15.63 10.18
C ASP A 285 -3.39 14.80 9.75
N PRO A 286 -2.16 15.35 9.73
CA PRO A 286 -0.99 14.59 9.32
C PRO A 286 -0.64 13.45 10.31
N ASP A 287 -1.06 13.55 11.57
CA ASP A 287 -0.76 12.58 12.62
C ASP A 287 -1.55 11.27 12.40
N PRO A 288 -0.88 10.15 12.05
CA PRO A 288 -1.57 8.88 11.76
C PRO A 288 -2.29 8.31 12.99
N GLU A 289 -1.78 8.49 14.21
CA GLU A 289 -2.40 7.94 15.43
C GLU A 289 -3.74 8.64 15.72
N ARG A 290 -3.75 9.98 15.61
CA ARG A 290 -4.97 10.77 15.76
C ARG A 290 -5.98 10.46 14.66
N ARG A 291 -5.51 10.28 13.42
CA ARG A 291 -6.35 9.87 12.30
C ARG A 291 -7.04 8.53 12.55
N TRP A 292 -6.27 7.48 12.83
CA TRP A 292 -6.82 6.12 12.97
C TRP A 292 -7.83 5.98 14.12
N SER A 293 -7.63 6.73 15.21
CA SER A 293 -8.54 6.73 16.35
C SER A 293 -9.90 7.38 16.07
N ARG A 294 -10.03 8.19 15.01
CA ARG A 294 -11.24 8.96 14.69
C ARG A 294 -11.83 8.68 13.32
N GLN A 295 -11.12 7.96 12.46
CA GLN A 295 -11.54 7.70 11.09
C GLN A 295 -12.33 6.40 10.96
N GLY A 296 -13.14 6.32 9.92
CA GLY A 296 -13.79 5.11 9.44
C GLY A 296 -14.18 5.28 7.98
N TYR A 297 -14.97 4.34 7.47
CA TYR A 297 -15.31 4.29 6.05
C TYR A 297 -16.82 4.27 5.82
N VAL A 298 -17.22 4.95 4.74
CA VAL A 298 -18.54 4.85 4.13
C VAL A 298 -18.32 4.46 2.67
N SER A 299 -18.78 3.28 2.29
CA SER A 299 -18.69 2.77 0.93
C SER A 299 -20.02 2.96 0.21
N VAL A 300 -20.02 3.41 -1.03
CA VAL A 300 -21.24 3.74 -1.78
C VAL A 300 -21.10 3.33 -3.23
N MET A 301 -22.20 2.92 -3.87
CA MET A 301 -22.22 2.65 -5.31
C MET A 301 -21.86 3.92 -6.10
N ALA A 302 -21.24 3.76 -7.27
CA ALA A 302 -20.79 4.88 -8.08
C ALA A 302 -21.94 5.65 -8.75
N ALA A 303 -23.13 5.03 -8.81
CA ALA A 303 -24.35 5.62 -9.34
C ALA A 303 -25.55 5.27 -8.43
N PRO A 304 -26.63 6.07 -8.47
CA PRO A 304 -27.85 5.71 -7.77
C PRO A 304 -28.46 4.44 -8.37
N ASP A 305 -28.96 3.57 -7.51
CA ASP A 305 -29.70 2.35 -7.86
C ASP A 305 -31.02 2.69 -8.56
N SER A 306 -31.68 3.78 -8.14
CA SER A 306 -32.90 4.27 -8.77
C SER A 306 -33.13 5.76 -8.51
N THR A 307 -34.04 6.36 -9.28
CA THR A 307 -34.52 7.73 -9.05
C THR A 307 -36.04 7.74 -9.07
N VAL A 308 -36.67 8.23 -7.99
CA VAL A 308 -38.13 8.28 -7.85
C VAL A 308 -38.54 9.68 -7.41
N GLY A 309 -39.33 10.38 -8.23
CA GLY A 309 -39.76 11.75 -7.92
C GLY A 309 -38.60 12.74 -7.72
N GLY A 310 -37.50 12.55 -8.46
CA GLY A 310 -36.27 13.35 -8.32
C GLY A 310 -35.39 12.99 -7.11
N VAL A 311 -35.82 12.07 -6.24
CA VAL A 311 -34.99 11.53 -5.17
C VAL A 311 -34.12 10.41 -5.71
N GLN A 312 -32.81 10.56 -5.61
CA GLN A 312 -31.84 9.53 -5.96
C GLN A 312 -31.64 8.58 -4.78
N ILE A 313 -31.78 7.28 -5.03
CA ILE A 313 -31.58 6.22 -4.05
C ILE A 313 -30.23 5.58 -4.32
N TRP A 314 -29.30 5.72 -3.38
CA TRP A 314 -27.98 5.11 -3.44
C TRP A 314 -27.90 3.97 -2.44
N ARG A 315 -27.09 2.97 -2.75
CA ARG A 315 -26.80 1.87 -1.82
C ARG A 315 -25.33 1.92 -1.42
N GLY A 316 -25.05 1.45 -0.20
CA GLY A 316 -23.72 1.48 0.35
C GLY A 316 -23.61 0.72 1.67
N ASP A 317 -22.55 1.00 2.40
CA ASP A 317 -22.34 0.49 3.74
C ASP A 317 -21.51 1.48 4.56
N MET A 318 -21.72 1.52 5.87
CA MET A 318 -20.84 2.22 6.81
C MET A 318 -20.25 1.20 7.76
N GLU A 319 -18.94 1.27 7.93
CA GLU A 319 -18.17 0.38 8.80
C GLU A 319 -18.72 0.42 10.24
N LEU A 320 -19.17 -0.71 10.78
CA LEU A 320 -19.67 -0.75 12.17
C LEU A 320 -18.56 -0.56 13.20
N SER A 321 -17.36 -1.04 12.90
CA SER A 321 -16.19 -0.91 13.78
C SER A 321 -15.87 0.55 14.10
N PHE A 322 -16.19 1.46 13.17
CA PHE A 322 -16.07 2.91 13.33
C PHE A 322 -16.95 3.48 14.45
N LEU A 323 -18.11 2.89 14.74
CA LEU A 323 -19.00 3.36 15.81
C LEU A 323 -18.33 3.33 17.18
N ALA A 324 -17.54 2.29 17.45
CA ALA A 324 -16.78 2.17 18.69
C ALA A 324 -15.67 3.24 18.82
N ARG A 325 -15.13 3.72 17.69
CA ARG A 325 -14.15 4.82 17.64
C ARG A 325 -14.81 6.18 17.82
N ALA A 326 -15.98 6.37 17.22
CA ALA A 326 -16.78 7.59 17.36
C ALA A 326 -17.35 7.79 18.77
N LEU A 327 -17.63 6.68 19.47
CA LEU A 327 -18.26 6.65 20.79
C LEU A 327 -17.46 5.74 21.75
N PRO A 328 -16.20 6.07 22.08
CA PRO A 328 -15.31 5.18 22.84
C PRO A 328 -15.78 4.91 24.28
N GLY A 329 -16.67 5.75 24.81
CA GLY A 329 -17.31 5.56 26.12
C GLY A 329 -18.52 4.61 26.11
N ASP A 330 -19.02 4.20 24.93
CA ASP A 330 -20.17 3.29 24.83
C ASP A 330 -19.70 1.83 24.88
N SER A 331 -19.80 1.23 26.06
CA SER A 331 -19.35 -0.13 26.29
C SER A 331 -20.05 -1.16 25.41
N VAL A 332 -21.31 -0.92 25.00
CA VAL A 332 -22.04 -1.84 24.14
C VAL A 332 -21.44 -1.81 22.74
N LEU A 333 -21.30 -0.64 22.11
CA LEU A 333 -20.72 -0.51 20.77
C LEU A 333 -19.27 -1.01 20.71
N VAL A 334 -18.48 -0.77 21.75
CA VAL A 334 -17.10 -1.28 21.86
C VAL A 334 -17.07 -2.81 21.95
N GLN A 335 -17.95 -3.43 22.74
CA GLN A 335 -18.06 -4.88 22.82
C GLN A 335 -18.50 -5.49 21.49
N LEU A 336 -19.42 -4.85 20.78
CA LEU A 336 -19.89 -5.27 19.46
C LEU A 336 -18.77 -5.28 18.43
N SER A 337 -18.09 -4.16 18.26
CA SER A 337 -16.97 -4.02 17.33
C SER A 337 -15.87 -5.06 17.62
N ARG A 338 -15.57 -5.34 18.90
CA ARG A 338 -14.62 -6.39 19.27
C ARG A 338 -15.10 -7.78 18.88
N ALA A 339 -16.37 -8.11 19.12
CA ALA A 339 -16.94 -9.41 18.81
C ALA A 339 -16.94 -9.68 17.29
N GLU A 340 -17.31 -8.68 16.48
CA GLU A 340 -17.27 -8.77 15.01
C GLU A 340 -15.85 -8.97 14.49
N ASN A 341 -14.89 -8.15 14.94
CA ASN A 341 -13.49 -8.28 14.53
C ASN A 341 -12.90 -9.66 14.89
N GLN A 342 -13.27 -10.21 16.06
CA GLN A 342 -12.88 -11.56 16.46
C GLN A 342 -13.55 -12.63 15.60
N ALA A 343 -14.82 -12.48 15.26
CA ALA A 343 -15.52 -13.39 14.37
C ALA A 343 -14.88 -13.40 12.97
N LEU A 344 -14.66 -12.22 12.38
CA LEU A 344 -13.99 -12.08 11.09
C LEU A 344 -12.59 -12.71 11.11
N SER A 345 -11.79 -12.39 12.13
CA SER A 345 -10.44 -12.96 12.30
C SER A 345 -10.46 -14.49 12.36
N ARG A 346 -11.42 -15.08 13.07
CA ARG A 346 -11.59 -16.55 13.11
C ARG A 346 -11.93 -17.13 11.75
N ARG A 347 -12.83 -16.50 10.99
CA ARG A 347 -13.22 -16.94 9.64
C ARG A 347 -12.04 -16.92 8.69
N ILE A 348 -11.28 -15.81 8.67
CA ILE A 348 -10.03 -15.67 7.89
C ILE A 348 -9.06 -16.79 8.27
N THR A 349 -8.84 -17.02 9.56
CA THR A 349 -7.90 -18.05 10.05
C THR A 349 -8.36 -19.47 9.71
N ALA A 350 -9.67 -19.70 9.67
CA ALA A 350 -10.27 -20.98 9.29
C ALA A 350 -10.32 -21.20 7.76
N GLY A 351 -9.91 -20.21 6.95
CA GLY A 351 -10.03 -20.27 5.49
C GLY A 351 -11.48 -20.31 5.00
N GLU A 352 -12.43 -19.83 5.81
CA GLU A 352 -13.82 -19.75 5.39
C GLU A 352 -13.98 -18.71 4.29
N ALA A 353 -14.76 -19.04 3.26
CA ALA A 353 -15.14 -18.07 2.25
C ALA A 353 -15.81 -16.85 2.91
N ILE A 354 -15.23 -15.67 2.69
CA ILE A 354 -15.82 -14.42 3.14
C ILE A 354 -16.89 -14.07 2.11
N GLU A 355 -18.14 -14.32 2.45
CA GLU A 355 -19.26 -13.83 1.64
C GLU A 355 -19.18 -12.31 1.48
N PRO A 356 -19.46 -11.79 0.27
CA PRO A 356 -19.68 -10.37 0.02
C PRO A 356 -20.48 -9.72 1.15
N MET A 357 -19.97 -8.65 1.76
CA MET A 357 -20.74 -7.95 2.77
C MET A 357 -22.03 -7.41 2.13
N PRO A 358 -23.21 -7.75 2.67
CA PRO A 358 -24.46 -7.27 2.10
C PRO A 358 -24.48 -5.74 2.15
N VAL A 359 -24.89 -5.13 1.05
CA VAL A 359 -25.08 -3.68 0.97
C VAL A 359 -26.23 -3.29 1.88
N SER A 360 -25.90 -2.84 3.10
CA SER A 360 -26.87 -2.71 4.19
C SER A 360 -27.38 -1.28 4.40
N ALA A 361 -26.73 -0.29 3.78
CA ALA A 361 -27.12 1.12 3.85
C ALA A 361 -27.86 1.60 2.59
N ARG A 362 -28.83 2.48 2.83
CA ARG A 362 -29.58 3.22 1.80
C ARG A 362 -29.45 4.71 2.06
N PHE A 363 -29.02 5.45 1.03
CA PHE A 363 -28.95 6.91 1.06
C PHE A 363 -30.00 7.49 0.12
N LEU A 364 -30.67 8.54 0.55
CA LEU A 364 -31.66 9.29 -0.22
C LEU A 364 -31.12 10.70 -0.43
N LEU A 365 -30.69 11.01 -1.65
CA LEU A 365 -30.29 12.35 -2.06
C LEU A 365 -31.49 13.04 -2.73
N ARG A 366 -32.00 14.08 -2.08
CA ARG A 366 -33.15 14.85 -2.57
C ARG A 366 -32.69 15.99 -3.51
N PRO A 367 -33.59 16.55 -4.34
CA PRO A 367 -33.27 17.66 -5.25
C PRO A 367 -32.69 18.91 -4.57
N ASP A 368 -33.05 19.18 -3.30
CA ASP A 368 -32.49 20.28 -2.51
C ASP A 368 -31.05 20.02 -2.03
N GLY A 369 -30.51 18.82 -2.29
CA GLY A 369 -29.22 18.38 -1.82
C GLY A 369 -29.20 17.96 -0.35
N SER A 370 -30.34 17.75 0.29
CA SER A 370 -30.37 17.02 1.57
C SER A 370 -30.10 15.54 1.32
N VAL A 371 -29.36 14.92 2.26
CA VAL A 371 -29.11 13.47 2.25
C VAL A 371 -29.59 12.89 3.56
N THR A 372 -30.35 11.80 3.47
CA THR A 372 -30.65 10.93 4.62
C THR A 372 -30.13 9.54 4.37
N MET A 373 -29.58 8.90 5.39
CA MET A 373 -29.05 7.54 5.37
C MET A 373 -29.81 6.68 6.37
N GLU A 374 -30.09 5.44 6.02
CA GLU A 374 -30.47 4.39 6.97
C GLU A 374 -29.66 3.13 6.69
N GLN A 375 -29.14 2.50 7.74
CA GLN A 375 -28.48 1.21 7.71
C GLN A 375 -29.00 0.35 8.85
N GLU A 376 -29.28 -0.91 8.55
CA GLU A 376 -29.62 -1.91 9.56
C GLU A 376 -28.72 -3.13 9.35
N SER A 377 -27.99 -3.49 10.40
CA SER A 377 -27.06 -4.62 10.39
C SER A 377 -27.44 -5.59 11.51
N VAL A 378 -27.45 -6.88 11.20
CA VAL A 378 -27.68 -7.95 12.18
C VAL A 378 -26.34 -8.59 12.49
N LEU A 379 -25.96 -8.59 13.76
CA LEU A 379 -24.67 -9.08 14.20
C LEU A 379 -24.70 -10.61 14.36
N SER A 380 -23.52 -11.22 14.48
CA SER A 380 -23.40 -12.68 14.64
C SER A 380 -24.11 -13.24 15.88
N ASP A 381 -24.36 -12.40 16.89
CA ASP A 381 -25.10 -12.78 18.11
C ASP A 381 -26.60 -12.47 18.05
N GLY A 382 -27.10 -12.02 16.89
CA GLY A 382 -28.51 -11.73 16.64
C GLY A 382 -28.97 -10.31 17.02
N ARG A 383 -28.12 -9.50 17.67
CA ARG A 383 -28.44 -8.10 17.95
C ARG A 383 -28.52 -7.28 16.67
N ARG A 384 -29.34 -6.23 16.68
CA ARG A 384 -29.52 -5.34 15.53
C ARG A 384 -28.91 -3.97 15.80
N VAL A 385 -28.10 -3.49 14.88
CA VAL A 385 -27.59 -2.12 14.91
C VAL A 385 -28.30 -1.33 13.84
N ARG A 386 -28.98 -0.25 14.24
CA ARG A 386 -29.62 0.68 13.30
C ARG A 386 -28.91 2.03 13.35
N ILE A 387 -28.57 2.52 12.17
CA ILE A 387 -27.87 3.80 11.99
C ILE A 387 -28.73 4.67 11.11
N ARG A 388 -28.99 5.90 11.55
CA ARG A 388 -29.69 6.93 10.78
C ARG A 388 -28.80 8.15 10.67
N GLY A 389 -28.54 8.58 9.45
CA GLY A 389 -27.73 9.77 9.15
C GLY A 389 -28.55 10.86 8.47
N GLU A 390 -28.22 12.11 8.74
CA GLU A 390 -28.68 13.26 7.96
C GLU A 390 -27.52 14.20 7.65
N ARG A 391 -27.41 14.65 6.39
CA ARG A 391 -26.40 15.63 5.99
C ARG A 391 -26.82 17.00 6.51
N ILE A 392 -26.03 17.55 7.41
CA ILE A 392 -26.24 18.88 8.01
C ILE A 392 -25.47 19.99 7.28
N SER A 393 -24.45 19.62 6.49
CA SER A 393 -23.68 20.56 5.67
C SER A 393 -22.94 19.82 4.55
N ARG A 394 -22.59 20.53 3.45
CA ARG A 394 -21.74 20.01 2.37
C ARG A 394 -20.24 20.13 2.64
N VAL A 395 -19.84 20.70 3.78
CA VAL A 395 -18.43 20.82 4.17
C VAL A 395 -17.79 19.44 4.31
N THR A 396 -16.67 19.25 3.63
CA THR A 396 -15.81 18.05 3.65
C THR A 396 -14.42 18.39 4.21
N ILE A 397 -13.64 17.37 4.53
CA ILE A 397 -12.20 17.52 4.81
C ILE A 397 -11.46 17.46 3.46
N PRO A 398 -10.65 18.46 3.10
CA PRO A 398 -9.80 18.37 1.91
C PRO A 398 -8.88 17.13 1.99
N ASP A 399 -8.77 16.38 0.89
CA ASP A 399 -7.74 15.35 0.72
C ASP A 399 -6.35 16.04 0.82
N PRO A 400 -5.38 15.50 1.59
CA PRO A 400 -4.03 16.06 1.67
C PRO A 400 -3.23 16.04 0.37
N ASN A 401 -3.74 15.32 -0.64
CA ASN A 401 -3.06 15.08 -1.92
C ASN A 401 -3.40 16.12 -2.98
#